data_AF-G7K6E3-F1
#
_entry.id   AF-G7K6E3-F1
#
_cell.length_a   1.000
_cell.length_b   1.000
_cell.length_c   1.000
_cell.angle_alpha   90.00
_cell.angle_beta   90.00
_cell.angle_gamma   90.00
#
_symmetry.space_group_name_H-M   'P 1'
#
loop_
_entity.id
_entity.type
_entity.pdbx_description
1 polymer ?
#
loop_
_entity_poly.entity_id
_entity_poly.type
_entity_poly.pdbx_seq_one_letter_code
_entity_poly.pdbx_strand_id
1 'polypeptide(L)'
;MGSLYFKFILVICIYTTTNALIYDDIIVSHQWSPAVCRESICLRPPTAAFTLHDIWPGAKKGVVSQSNCWRLPQSSPFDKNVVSLFEPFLKEGKGRILKF
;
A
#
# COMPACT_ATOMS: atom_id res chain seq x y z
N MET A 1 42.31 11.04 -9.86
CA MET A 1 41.39 9.96 -10.30
C MET A 1 40.40 9.49 -9.23
N GLY A 2 40.72 9.51 -7.92
CA GLY A 2 39.82 8.99 -6.86
C GLY A 2 38.51 9.76 -6.62
N SER A 3 38.48 11.09 -6.78
CA SER A 3 37.28 11.90 -6.50
C SER A 3 36.14 11.67 -7.49
N LEU A 4 36.44 11.47 -8.78
CA LEU A 4 35.42 11.21 -9.81
C LEU A 4 34.80 9.82 -9.64
N TYR A 5 35.63 8.84 -9.30
CA TYR A 5 35.20 7.45 -9.09
C TYR A 5 34.28 7.32 -7.87
N PHE A 6 34.62 8.01 -6.77
CA PHE A 6 33.77 8.06 -5.58
C PHE A 6 32.41 8.72 -5.86
N LYS A 7 32.38 9.80 -6.64
CA LYS A 7 31.13 10.44 -7.07
C LYS A 7 30.28 9.50 -7.93
N PHE A 8 30.89 8.75 -8.84
CA PHE A 8 30.18 7.76 -9.67
C PHE A 8 29.58 6.63 -8.84
N ILE A 9 30.32 6.07 -7.88
CA ILE A 9 29.81 5.03 -6.97
C ILE A 9 28.66 5.59 -6.12
N LEU A 10 28.79 6.81 -5.59
CA LEU A 10 27.74 7.44 -4.79
C LEU A 10 26.44 7.62 -5.60
N VAL A 11 26.53 8.09 -6.84
CA VAL A 11 25.36 8.26 -7.73
C VAL A 11 24.71 6.91 -8.02
N ILE A 12 25.50 5.87 -8.34
CA ILE A 12 24.98 4.52 -8.58
C ILE A 12 24.29 3.98 -7.32
N CYS A 13 24.89 4.14 -6.13
CA CYS A 13 24.29 3.73 -4.87
C CYS A 13 22.98 4.47 -4.55
N ILE A 14 22.89 5.78 -4.85
CA ILE A 14 21.65 6.54 -4.65
C ILE A 14 20.55 6.05 -5.61
N TYR A 15 20.90 5.78 -6.87
CA TYR A 15 19.95 5.24 -7.85
C TYR A 15 19.50 3.81 -7.53
N THR A 16 20.37 2.96 -6.96
CA THR A 16 20.02 1.58 -6.61
C THR A 16 19.30 1.45 -5.26
N THR A 17 19.40 2.44 -4.39
CA THR A 17 18.70 2.45 -3.08
C THR A 17 17.30 3.04 -3.17
N THR A 18 17.03 3.88 -4.17
CA THR A 18 15.72 4.53 -4.37
C THR A 18 14.83 3.75 -5.34
N ASN A 19 14.65 2.45 -5.10
CA ASN A 19 13.63 1.66 -5.81
C ASN A 19 12.23 1.91 -5.20
N ALA A 20 11.85 3.18 -5.06
CA ALA A 20 10.45 3.50 -4.83
C ALA A 20 9.72 3.26 -6.16
N LEU A 21 8.76 2.34 -6.16
CA LEU A 21 7.91 2.12 -7.32
C LEU A 21 7.13 3.40 -7.56
N ILE A 22 7.34 4.02 -8.72
CA ILE A 22 6.69 5.27 -9.07
C ILE A 22 5.22 4.95 -9.35
N TYR A 23 4.34 5.45 -8.49
CA TYR A 23 2.89 5.47 -8.71
C TYR A 23 2.43 6.92 -8.89
N ASP A 24 1.42 7.13 -9.74
CA ASP A 24 0.95 8.47 -10.06
C ASP A 24 -0.06 8.98 -9.03
N ASP A 25 -0.82 8.07 -8.42
CA ASP A 25 -1.86 8.33 -7.43
C ASP A 25 -2.01 7.17 -6.44
N ILE A 26 -2.66 7.44 -5.32
CA ILE A 26 -3.08 6.42 -4.34
C ILE A 26 -4.59 6.33 -4.40
N ILE A 27 -5.10 5.14 -4.69
CA ILE A 27 -6.53 4.89 -4.73
C ILE A 27 -6.92 4.24 -3.40
N VAL A 28 -7.89 4.85 -2.72
CA VAL A 28 -8.46 4.35 -1.46
C VAL A 28 -9.87 3.83 -1.72
N SER A 29 -10.01 2.51 -1.72
CA SER A 29 -11.26 1.84 -2.03
C SER A 29 -12.03 1.54 -0.74
N HIS A 30 -13.31 1.88 -0.71
CA HIS A 30 -14.22 1.54 0.38
C HIS A 30 -15.29 0.57 -0.12
N GLN A 31 -15.69 -0.38 0.73
CA GLN A 31 -16.76 -1.32 0.42
C GLN A 31 -17.97 -1.11 1.32
N TRP A 32 -19.16 -1.30 0.76
CA TRP A 32 -20.39 -1.39 1.54
C TRP A 32 -20.64 -2.85 1.95
N SER A 33 -20.31 -3.20 3.19
CA SER A 33 -20.36 -4.59 3.68
C SER A 33 -21.70 -5.30 3.42
N PRO A 34 -22.88 -4.65 3.56
CA PRO A 34 -24.15 -5.30 3.24
C PRO A 34 -24.34 -5.63 1.75
N ALA A 35 -23.74 -4.89 0.81
CA ALA A 35 -23.81 -5.24 -0.60
C ALA A 35 -22.90 -6.44 -0.92
N VAL A 36 -21.68 -6.46 -0.38
CA VAL A 36 -20.73 -7.57 -0.56
C VAL A 36 -21.33 -8.89 -0.03
N CYS A 37 -21.97 -8.85 1.14
CA CYS A 37 -22.61 -10.01 1.76
C CYS A 37 -23.94 -10.43 1.12
N ARG A 38 -24.49 -9.66 0.17
CA ARG A 38 -25.62 -10.11 -0.65
C ARG A 38 -25.16 -11.02 -1.79
N GLU A 39 -23.98 -10.75 -2.34
CA GLU A 39 -23.43 -11.50 -3.47
C GLU A 39 -22.54 -12.68 -3.04
N SER A 40 -22.08 -12.69 -1.79
CA SER A 40 -21.18 -13.72 -1.24
C SER A 40 -21.55 -14.14 0.18
N ILE A 41 -21.21 -15.38 0.56
CA ILE A 41 -21.44 -15.88 1.92
C ILE A 41 -20.45 -15.20 2.87
N CYS A 42 -20.98 -14.39 3.79
CA CYS A 42 -20.19 -13.77 4.84
C CYS A 42 -20.16 -14.64 6.11
N LEU A 43 -18.97 -14.84 6.67
CA LEU A 43 -18.77 -15.56 7.94
C LEU A 43 -19.27 -14.77 9.17
N ARG A 44 -19.49 -13.46 9.01
CA ARG A 44 -19.95 -12.56 10.06
C ARG A 44 -21.08 -11.68 9.53
N PRO A 45 -22.04 -11.27 10.38
CA PRO A 45 -23.06 -10.33 9.99
C PRO A 45 -22.43 -9.02 9.49
N PRO A 46 -22.86 -8.47 8.34
CA PRO A 46 -22.32 -7.22 7.84
C PRO A 46 -22.73 -6.05 8.73
N THR A 47 -21.79 -5.16 9.02
CA THR A 47 -22.10 -3.86 9.61
C THR A 47 -22.60 -2.92 8.51
N ALA A 48 -23.65 -2.13 8.78
CA ALA A 48 -24.18 -1.13 7.86
C ALA A 48 -23.28 0.13 7.81
N ALA A 49 -22.03 -0.05 7.40
CA ALA A 49 -21.04 1.01 7.27
C ALA A 49 -20.13 0.75 6.05
N PHE A 50 -19.60 1.84 5.48
CA PHE A 50 -18.46 1.73 4.57
C PHE A 50 -17.21 1.37 5.37
N THR A 51 -16.52 0.32 4.93
CA THR A 51 -15.24 -0.09 5.51
C THR A 51 -14.15 0.04 4.45
N LEU A 52 -12.92 0.30 4.89
CA LEU A 52 -11.77 0.25 3.98
C LEU A 52 -11.69 -1.14 3.36
N HIS A 53 -11.64 -1.20 2.03
CA HIS A 53 -11.43 -2.44 1.27
C HIS A 53 -9.94 -2.61 0.97
N ASP A 54 -9.35 -1.61 0.31
CA ASP A 54 -7.95 -1.65 -0.10
C ASP A 54 -7.36 -0.26 -0.32
N ILE A 55 -6.03 -0.18 -0.29
CA ILE A 55 -5.23 0.97 -0.70
C ILE A 55 -4.23 0.47 -1.73
N TRP A 56 -4.33 0.97 -2.96
CA TRP A 56 -3.54 0.46 -4.08
C TRP A 56 -2.90 1.61 -4.86
N PRO A 57 -1.66 1.43 -5.33
CA PRO A 57 -1.02 2.40 -6.21
C PRO A 57 -1.76 2.43 -7.55
N GLY A 58 -2.28 3.59 -7.89
CA GLY A 58 -2.85 3.81 -9.20
C GLY A 58 -1.75 4.03 -10.25
N ALA A 59 -2.12 3.77 -11.49
CA ALA A 59 -1.26 3.97 -12.64
C ALA A 59 -1.98 4.85 -13.65
N LYS A 60 -1.23 5.71 -14.34
CA LYS A 60 -1.76 6.47 -15.48
C LYS A 60 -2.56 5.60 -16.43
N LYS A 61 -3.61 6.20 -17.00
CA LYS A 61 -4.47 5.56 -18.00
C LYS A 61 -3.64 4.92 -19.11
N GLY A 62 -3.81 3.62 -19.32
CA GLY A 62 -3.06 2.82 -20.31
C GLY A 62 -1.82 2.11 -19.75
N VAL A 63 -1.48 2.32 -18.48
CA VAL A 63 -0.42 1.60 -17.77
C VAL A 63 -1.06 0.55 -16.85
N VAL A 64 -0.49 -0.66 -16.83
CA VAL A 64 -0.93 -1.71 -15.92
C VAL A 64 -0.51 -1.33 -14.49
N SER A 65 -1.46 -1.26 -13.56
CA SER A 65 -1.16 -1.04 -12.14
C SER A 65 -0.21 -2.13 -11.63
N GLN A 66 0.83 -1.72 -10.92
CA GLN A 66 1.80 -2.66 -10.40
C GLN A 66 1.16 -3.50 -9.29
N SER A 67 1.28 -4.81 -9.42
CA SER A 67 0.82 -5.76 -8.42
C SER A 67 1.95 -6.71 -8.04
N ASN A 68 1.86 -7.32 -6.85
CA ASN A 68 2.80 -8.34 -6.39
C ASN A 68 4.26 -7.89 -6.30
N CYS A 69 4.49 -6.61 -6.03
CA CYS A 69 5.82 -6.03 -5.85
C CYS A 69 6.61 -6.64 -4.68
N TRP A 70 5.93 -7.37 -3.80
CA TRP A 70 6.53 -8.16 -2.71
C TRP A 70 7.47 -9.29 -3.19
N ARG A 71 7.47 -9.59 -4.49
CA ARG A 71 8.41 -10.56 -5.10
C ARG A 71 9.75 -9.94 -5.49
N LEU A 72 9.90 -8.62 -5.35
CA LEU A 72 11.15 -7.94 -5.68
C LEU A 72 12.17 -8.16 -4.56
N PRO A 73 13.48 -8.21 -4.86
CA PRO A 73 14.52 -8.43 -3.83
C PRO A 73 14.53 -7.41 -2.68
N GLN A 74 13.92 -6.24 -2.89
CA GLN A 74 13.93 -5.11 -1.95
C GLN A 74 12.63 -4.98 -1.15
N SER A 75 11.65 -5.84 -1.37
CA SER A 75 10.37 -5.75 -0.67
C SER A 75 10.37 -6.53 0.64
N SER A 76 9.62 -6.02 1.62
CA SER A 76 9.40 -6.69 2.89
C SER A 76 8.07 -7.45 2.87
N PRO A 77 8.02 -8.70 3.37
CA PRO A 77 6.77 -9.42 3.55
C PRO A 77 5.90 -8.74 4.62
N PHE A 78 4.63 -9.10 4.66
CA PHE A 78 3.73 -8.65 5.72
C PHE A 78 4.26 -9.06 7.10
N ASP A 79 4.44 -8.07 7.99
CA ASP A 79 4.82 -8.29 9.38
C ASP A 79 3.71 -7.80 10.32
N LYS A 80 3.07 -8.74 11.02
CA LYS A 80 2.01 -8.45 11.99
C LYS A 80 2.50 -7.57 13.13
N ASN A 81 3.77 -7.63 13.50
CA ASN A 81 4.32 -6.82 14.60
C ASN A 81 4.41 -5.34 14.24
N VAL A 82 4.57 -5.01 12.95
CA VAL A 82 4.52 -3.63 12.47
C VAL A 82 3.08 -3.13 12.47
N VAL A 83 2.14 -3.97 12.04
CA VAL A 83 0.72 -3.60 11.93
C VAL A 83 0.02 -3.55 13.29
N SER A 84 0.45 -4.34 14.27
CA SER A 84 -0.14 -4.37 15.62
C SER A 84 0.00 -3.02 16.34
N LEU A 85 1.00 -2.21 15.99
CA LEU A 85 1.15 -0.83 16.45
C LEU A 85 -0.05 0.05 16.05
N PHE A 86 -0.76 -0.31 14.98
CA PHE A 86 -1.92 0.40 14.45
C PHE A 86 -3.27 -0.25 14.82
N GLU A 87 -3.27 -1.41 15.48
CA GLU A 87 -4.51 -2.10 15.89
C GLU A 87 -5.50 -1.23 16.69
N PRO A 88 -5.06 -0.33 17.60
CA PRO A 88 -5.98 0.56 18.30
C PRO A 88 -6.78 1.45 17.33
N PHE A 89 -6.15 1.92 16.24
CA PHE A 89 -6.80 2.77 15.24
C PHE A 89 -7.72 1.97 14.30
N LEU A 90 -7.35 0.71 14.01
CA LEU A 90 -8.15 -0.21 13.20
C LEU A 90 -9.41 -0.70 13.93
N LYS A 91 -9.33 -0.95 15.25
CA LYS A 91 -10.45 -1.45 16.07
C LYS A 91 -11.49 -0.38 16.39
N GLU A 92 -11.08 0.88 16.54
CA GLU A 92 -12.01 1.97 16.88
C GLU A 92 -12.80 2.49 15.67
N GLY A 93 -12.56 1.99 14.45
CA GLY A 93 -13.09 2.61 13.23
C GLY A 93 -12.61 4.07 13.04
N LYS A 94 -11.64 4.49 13.87
CA LYS A 94 -10.98 5.80 13.84
C LYS A 94 -9.71 5.75 13.01
N GLY A 95 -9.68 4.92 11.97
CA GLY A 95 -8.99 5.28 10.74
C GLY A 95 -9.65 6.52 10.16
N ARG A 96 -9.58 7.65 10.89
CA ARG A 96 -9.91 8.96 10.37
C ARG A 96 -9.00 9.09 9.17
N ILE A 97 -9.63 9.15 8.00
CA ILE A 97 -9.06 9.72 6.78
C ILE A 97 -8.11 10.81 7.26
N LEU A 98 -6.81 10.65 7.02
CA LEU A 98 -5.86 11.76 7.11
C LEU A 98 -6.47 12.83 6.20
N LYS A 99 -7.16 13.80 6.79
CA LYS A 99 -7.63 14.98 6.09
C LYS A 99 -6.34 15.70 5.70
N PHE A 100 -5.93 15.51 4.45
CA PHE A 100 -5.03 16.43 3.77
C PHE A 100 -5.76 17.75 3.52
#